data_AF-A0A941R0U6-F1
#
_entry.id   AF-A0A941R0U6-F1
#
_cell.length_a   1.000
_cell.length_b   1.000
_cell.length_c   1.000
_cell.angle_alpha   90.00
_cell.angle_beta   90.00
_cell.angle_gamma   90.00
#
_symmetry.space_group_name_H-M   'P 1'
#
loop_
_entity.id
_entity.type
_entity.pdbx_description
1 polymer ?
#
loop_
_entity_poly.entity_id
_entity_poly.type
_entity_poly.pdbx_seq_one_letter_code
_entity_poly.pdbx_strand_id
1 'polypeptide(L)'
;MIGILIILGASWLLLFLLEKKNLSVLGFTPVSERSIQFLLGLGFISIVQSILILTETYVLSTEWELKTNISLSHIFGSLWYHLKSALTEDLLFRGAALYILASRFNNKAAILSSAILFGVYHWFSYGMFGAGLIPMVYIFVITGVSGAVWAYSYFKTNSIFLALGLHVGWNFISTLFLDNQPYGELLFQQISLIPISNDWLNFIFQFTKGLAPSIITYFFVRYLYNENRNEE
;
A
#
# COMPACT_ATOMS: atom_id res chain seq x y z
N MET A 1 -2.44 -19.18 -1.75
CA MET A 1 -2.24 -19.56 -0.33
C MET A 1 -0.88 -20.22 -0.11
N ILE A 2 -0.45 -21.17 -0.97
CA ILE A 2 0.88 -21.80 -0.88
C ILE A 2 2.03 -20.77 -0.87
N GLY A 3 1.97 -19.74 -1.72
CA GLY A 3 3.01 -18.69 -1.74
C GLY A 3 3.23 -17.99 -0.39
N ILE A 4 2.15 -17.65 0.33
CA ILE A 4 2.26 -17.03 1.67
C ILE A 4 2.92 -18.00 2.67
N LEU A 5 2.58 -19.30 2.62
CA LEU A 5 3.21 -20.30 3.48
C LEU A 5 4.70 -20.45 3.18
N ILE A 6 5.08 -20.43 1.90
CA ILE A 6 6.49 -20.45 1.47
C ILE A 6 7.23 -19.21 2.01
N ILE A 7 6.63 -18.03 1.87
CA ILE A 7 7.22 -16.77 2.36
C ILE A 7 7.37 -16.79 3.88
N LEU A 8 6.39 -17.31 4.62
CA LEU A 8 6.48 -17.45 6.08
C LEU A 8 7.57 -18.46 6.49
N GLY A 9 7.67 -19.59 5.79
CA GLY A 9 8.74 -20.57 6.03
C GLY A 9 10.14 -20.00 5.76
N ALA A 10 10.30 -19.30 4.63
CA ALA A 10 11.54 -18.61 4.29
C ALA A 10 11.87 -17.48 5.28
N SER A 11 10.86 -16.69 5.67
CA SER A 11 10.99 -15.62 6.68
C SER A 11 11.45 -16.19 8.01
N TRP A 12 10.84 -17.28 8.47
CA TRP A 12 11.23 -17.96 9.70
C TRP A 12 12.68 -18.46 9.61
N LEU A 13 13.05 -19.11 8.50
CA LEU A 13 14.41 -19.63 8.31
C LEU A 13 15.46 -18.51 8.33
N LEU A 14 15.21 -17.40 7.62
CA LEU A 14 16.10 -16.24 7.61
C LEU A 14 16.25 -15.61 9.00
N LEU A 15 15.14 -15.41 9.71
CA LEU A 15 15.14 -14.87 11.07
C LEU A 15 15.86 -15.81 12.05
N PHE A 16 15.65 -17.11 11.92
CA PHE A 16 16.29 -18.10 12.78
C PHE A 16 17.79 -18.17 12.54
N LEU A 17 18.24 -18.19 11.27
CA LEU A 17 19.65 -18.30 10.94
C LEU A 17 20.42 -17.02 11.29
N LEU A 18 19.89 -15.85 10.91
CA LEU A 18 20.58 -14.56 10.99
C LEU A 18 20.37 -13.83 12.33
N GLU A 19 19.18 -13.92 12.93
CA GLU A 19 18.82 -13.12 14.11
C GLU A 19 18.52 -13.96 15.36
N LYS A 20 18.46 -15.29 15.23
CA LYS A 20 18.00 -16.21 16.30
C LYS A 20 16.60 -15.81 16.81
N LYS A 21 15.76 -15.29 15.92
CA LYS A 21 14.37 -14.91 16.19
C LYS A 21 13.40 -15.82 15.45
N ASN A 22 12.12 -15.71 15.80
CA ASN A 22 11.02 -16.38 15.12
C ASN A 22 10.05 -15.34 14.52
N LEU A 23 8.95 -15.80 13.91
CA LEU A 23 7.97 -14.95 13.22
C LEU A 23 7.24 -13.95 14.13
N SER A 24 7.39 -14.03 15.45
CA SER A 24 6.80 -13.06 16.38
C SER A 24 7.27 -11.62 16.14
N VAL A 25 8.46 -11.43 15.55
CA VAL A 25 8.98 -10.09 15.19
C VAL A 25 8.11 -9.37 14.15
N LEU A 26 7.23 -10.09 13.45
CA LEU A 26 6.27 -9.50 12.52
C LEU A 26 5.08 -8.85 13.24
N GLY A 27 4.99 -9.02 14.57
CA GLY A 27 4.03 -8.34 15.41
C GLY A 27 2.60 -8.87 15.28
N PHE A 28 2.42 -10.19 15.24
CA PHE A 28 1.08 -10.82 15.17
C PHE A 28 0.28 -10.70 16.47
N THR A 29 0.92 -10.40 17.60
CA THR A 29 0.31 -10.34 18.92
C THR A 29 0.48 -8.98 19.60
N PRO A 30 -0.46 -8.55 20.48
CA PRO A 30 -1.75 -9.20 20.75
C PRO A 30 -2.76 -8.98 19.60
N VAL A 31 -3.51 -10.03 19.25
CA VAL A 31 -4.38 -10.03 18.05
C VAL A 31 -5.44 -8.92 18.09
N SER A 32 -5.98 -8.57 19.26
CA SER A 32 -6.94 -7.48 19.41
C SER A 32 -6.38 -6.13 18.95
N GLU A 33 -5.17 -5.78 19.40
CA GLU A 33 -4.49 -4.55 19.00
C GLU A 33 -4.17 -4.56 17.51
N ARG A 34 -3.71 -5.70 16.97
CA ARG A 34 -3.35 -5.81 15.55
C ARG A 34 -4.57 -5.73 14.64
N SER A 35 -5.71 -6.27 15.07
CA SER A 35 -6.99 -6.09 14.39
C SER A 35 -7.42 -4.63 14.38
N ILE A 36 -7.26 -3.90 15.49
CA ILE A 36 -7.54 -2.45 15.54
C ILE A 36 -6.62 -1.70 14.58
N GLN A 37 -5.32 -1.98 14.58
CA GLN A 37 -4.37 -1.37 13.65
C GLN A 37 -4.74 -1.60 12.18
N PHE A 38 -5.10 -2.84 11.83
CA PHE A 38 -5.58 -3.16 10.50
C PHE A 38 -6.83 -2.38 10.12
N LEU A 39 -7.85 -2.35 10.99
CA LEU A 39 -9.10 -1.64 10.73
C LEU A 39 -8.91 -0.11 10.67
N LEU A 40 -8.03 0.45 11.50
CA LEU A 40 -7.67 1.87 11.47
C LEU A 40 -6.98 2.23 10.15
N GLY A 41 -5.99 1.44 9.73
CA GLY A 41 -5.32 1.64 8.45
C GLY A 41 -6.28 1.53 7.27
N LEU A 42 -7.10 0.47 7.25
CA LEU A 42 -8.09 0.23 6.21
C LEU A 42 -9.13 1.34 6.13
N GLY A 43 -9.69 1.76 7.26
CA GLY A 43 -10.67 2.84 7.31
C GLY A 43 -10.07 4.18 6.87
N PHE A 44 -8.92 4.54 7.42
CA PHE A 44 -8.25 5.80 7.12
C PHE A 44 -7.92 5.94 5.63
N ILE A 45 -7.22 4.97 5.05
CA ILE A 45 -6.82 5.07 3.65
C ILE A 45 -8.03 5.02 2.71
N SER A 46 -9.09 4.31 3.08
CA SER A 46 -10.31 4.23 2.27
C SER A 46 -10.99 5.59 2.16
N ILE A 47 -11.00 6.36 3.26
CA ILE A 47 -11.49 7.73 3.27
C ILE A 47 -10.60 8.61 2.40
N VAL A 48 -9.27 8.55 2.58
CA VAL A 48 -8.31 9.33 1.78
C VAL A 48 -8.49 9.04 0.29
N GLN A 49 -8.55 7.76 -0.10
CA GLN A 49 -8.70 7.37 -1.49
C GLN A 49 -10.04 7.81 -2.07
N SER A 50 -11.12 7.72 -1.30
CA SER A 50 -12.43 8.22 -1.73
C SER A 50 -12.41 9.73 -1.97
N ILE A 51 -11.76 10.51 -1.10
CA ILE A 51 -11.59 11.95 -1.28
C ILE A 51 -10.78 12.26 -2.55
N LEU A 52 -9.73 11.49 -2.81
CA LEU A 52 -8.91 11.66 -4.03
C LEU A 52 -9.70 11.36 -5.30
N ILE A 53 -10.49 10.28 -5.31
CA ILE A 53 -11.39 9.94 -6.43
C ILE A 53 -12.42 11.05 -6.65
N LEU A 54 -13.04 11.58 -5.59
CA LEU A 54 -13.98 12.70 -5.69
C LEU A 54 -13.30 13.98 -6.20
N THR A 55 -12.09 14.27 -5.72
CA THR A 55 -11.31 15.43 -6.16
C THR A 55 -10.97 15.32 -7.64
N GLU A 56 -10.51 14.15 -8.09
CA GLU A 56 -10.22 13.89 -9.50
C GLU A 56 -11.47 13.99 -10.35
N THR A 57 -12.59 13.42 -9.89
CA THR A 57 -13.89 13.50 -10.57
C THR A 57 -14.29 14.94 -10.81
N TYR A 58 -14.11 15.80 -9.81
CA TYR A 58 -14.39 17.23 -9.94
C TYR A 58 -13.44 17.93 -10.91
N VAL A 59 -12.13 17.71 -10.78
CA VAL A 59 -11.10 18.38 -11.60
C VAL A 59 -11.20 17.98 -13.07
N LEU A 60 -11.44 16.70 -13.35
CA LEU A 60 -11.50 16.16 -14.71
C LEU A 60 -12.93 16.10 -15.27
N SER A 61 -13.92 16.61 -14.54
CA SER A 61 -15.34 16.51 -14.92
C SER A 61 -15.73 15.08 -15.33
N THR A 62 -15.28 14.10 -14.55
CA THR A 62 -15.44 12.68 -14.86
C THR A 62 -16.91 12.28 -14.76
N GLU A 63 -17.42 11.62 -15.79
CA GLU A 63 -18.75 11.01 -15.78
C GLU A 63 -18.66 9.53 -15.39
N TRP A 64 -19.48 9.16 -14.42
CA TRP A 64 -19.55 7.81 -13.87
C TRP A 64 -20.91 7.19 -14.17
N GLU A 65 -20.91 5.91 -14.52
CA GLU A 65 -22.12 5.10 -14.60
C GLU A 65 -22.09 4.02 -13.51
N LEU A 66 -23.20 3.87 -12.78
CA LEU A 66 -23.37 2.77 -11.83
C LEU A 66 -23.52 1.47 -12.62
N LYS A 67 -22.72 0.45 -12.31
CA LYS A 67 -22.85 -0.87 -12.96
C LYS A 67 -24.25 -1.42 -12.74
N THR A 68 -24.89 -1.86 -13.82
CA THR A 68 -26.26 -2.42 -13.78
C THR A 68 -26.35 -3.75 -13.05
N ASN A 69 -25.27 -4.54 -13.03
CA ASN A 69 -25.20 -5.85 -12.40
C ASN A 69 -24.07 -5.92 -11.36
N ILE A 70 -24.28 -5.33 -10.19
CA ILE A 70 -23.32 -5.40 -9.09
C ILE A 70 -23.35 -6.80 -8.46
N SER A 71 -22.20 -7.48 -8.51
CA SER A 71 -22.03 -8.81 -7.91
C SER A 71 -21.34 -8.72 -6.56
N LEU A 72 -22.08 -9.01 -5.48
CA LEU A 72 -21.50 -9.08 -4.14
C LEU A 72 -20.40 -10.13 -4.05
N SER A 73 -20.53 -11.26 -4.77
CA SER A 73 -19.49 -12.29 -4.78
C SER A 73 -18.19 -11.79 -5.42
N HIS A 74 -18.27 -10.93 -6.44
CA HIS A 74 -17.08 -10.29 -7.04
C HIS A 74 -16.45 -9.26 -6.10
N ILE A 75 -17.26 -8.47 -5.38
CA ILE A 75 -16.77 -7.51 -4.39
C ILE A 75 -16.05 -8.22 -3.23
N PHE A 76 -16.66 -9.26 -2.66
CA PHE A 76 -15.99 -10.03 -1.61
C PHE A 76 -14.78 -10.80 -2.15
N GLY A 77 -14.86 -11.28 -3.40
CA GLY A 77 -13.75 -11.91 -4.10
C GLY A 77 -12.56 -10.96 -4.28
N SER A 78 -12.81 -9.69 -4.63
CA SER A 78 -11.76 -8.68 -4.80
C SER A 78 -11.14 -8.26 -3.47
N LEU A 79 -11.94 -8.10 -2.41
CA LEU A 79 -11.42 -7.85 -1.07
C LEU A 79 -10.51 -8.99 -0.61
N TRP A 80 -10.93 -10.25 -0.82
CA TRP A 80 -10.12 -11.41 -0.47
C TRP A 80 -8.84 -11.49 -1.30
N TYR A 81 -8.92 -11.18 -2.60
CA TYR A 81 -7.76 -11.10 -3.48
C TYR A 81 -6.76 -10.06 -2.96
N HIS A 82 -7.21 -8.83 -2.71
CA HIS A 82 -6.36 -7.72 -2.28
C HIS A 82 -5.76 -7.97 -0.90
N LEU A 83 -6.48 -8.61 0.02
CA LEU A 83 -5.92 -9.05 1.30
C LEU A 83 -4.74 -10.01 1.11
N LYS A 84 -4.89 -11.02 0.25
CA LYS A 84 -3.80 -11.98 -0.03
C LYS A 84 -2.63 -11.32 -0.75
N SER A 85 -2.91 -10.45 -1.72
CA SER A 85 -1.89 -9.74 -2.49
C SER A 85 -1.07 -8.83 -1.59
N ALA A 86 -1.75 -7.95 -0.83
CA ALA A 86 -1.11 -7.04 0.10
C ALA A 86 -0.31 -7.78 1.18
N LEU A 87 -0.86 -8.87 1.75
CA LEU A 87 -0.15 -9.68 2.74
C LEU A 87 1.11 -10.32 2.16
N THR A 88 1.05 -10.80 0.91
CA THR A 88 2.22 -11.38 0.23
C THR A 88 3.34 -10.35 0.11
N GLU A 89 3.01 -9.15 -0.36
CA GLU A 89 3.99 -8.07 -0.51
C GLU A 89 4.50 -7.56 0.84
N ASP A 90 3.64 -7.38 1.82
CA ASP A 90 4.05 -6.89 3.15
C ASP A 90 4.94 -7.90 3.87
N LEU A 91 4.68 -9.20 3.75
CA LEU A 91 5.58 -10.22 4.28
C LEU A 91 6.96 -10.22 3.59
N LEU A 92 7.02 -9.93 2.29
CA LEU A 92 8.28 -9.84 1.54
C LEU A 92 9.08 -8.58 1.91
N PHE A 93 8.44 -7.40 1.92
CA PHE A 93 9.14 -6.12 2.00
C PHE A 93 9.17 -5.49 3.40
N ARG A 94 8.20 -5.82 4.26
CA ARG A 94 8.08 -5.31 5.65
C ARG A 94 8.12 -6.42 6.69
N GLY A 95 8.24 -7.67 6.23
CA GLY A 95 8.39 -8.83 7.09
C GLY A 95 9.83 -9.03 7.55
N ALA A 96 10.33 -10.27 7.42
CA ALA A 96 11.66 -10.64 7.89
C ALA A 96 12.77 -9.77 7.29
N ALA A 97 12.67 -9.42 6.00
CA ALA A 97 13.68 -8.62 5.31
C ALA A 97 13.89 -7.24 5.96
N LEU A 98 12.80 -6.52 6.27
CA LEU A 98 12.87 -5.20 6.91
C LEU A 98 13.47 -5.31 8.32
N TYR A 99 13.08 -6.32 9.09
CA TYR A 99 13.62 -6.57 10.42
C TYR A 99 15.13 -6.81 10.38
N ILE A 100 15.60 -7.69 9.48
CA ILE A 100 17.02 -8.01 9.32
C ILE A 100 17.82 -6.80 8.82
N LEU A 101 17.28 -5.99 7.90
CA LEU A 101 17.94 -4.77 7.46
C LEU A 101 18.07 -3.77 8.62
N ALA A 102 17.06 -3.67 9.48
CA ALA A 102 17.09 -2.77 10.64
C ALA A 102 18.09 -3.24 11.70
N SER A 103 18.20 -4.55 11.95
CA SER A 103 19.16 -5.12 12.93
C SER A 103 20.61 -4.97 12.50
N ARG A 104 20.89 -4.97 11.18
CA ARG A 104 22.25 -4.88 10.63
C ARG A 104 22.70 -3.44 10.39
N PHE A 105 21.76 -2.53 10.15
CA PHE A 105 22.05 -1.13 9.88
C PHE A 105 21.33 -0.22 10.89
N ASN A 106 20.33 0.53 10.43
CA ASN A 106 19.45 1.33 11.26
C ASN A 106 18.09 1.44 10.57
N ASN A 107 17.06 1.91 11.30
CA ASN A 107 15.70 1.98 10.79
C ASN A 107 15.59 2.83 9.51
N LYS A 108 16.36 3.91 9.38
CA LYS A 108 16.31 4.78 8.18
C LYS A 108 16.83 4.04 6.94
N ALA A 109 17.97 3.36 7.06
CA ALA A 109 18.54 2.56 5.98
C ALA A 109 17.62 1.39 5.59
N ALA A 110 16.99 0.75 6.57
CA ALA A 110 16.02 -0.32 6.34
C ALA A 110 14.77 0.15 5.59
N ILE A 111 14.19 1.29 6.00
CA ILE A 111 13.06 1.93 5.30
C ILE A 111 13.44 2.27 3.86
N LEU A 112 14.58 2.92 3.64
CA LEU A 112 15.03 3.32 2.31
C LEU A 112 15.25 2.09 1.40
N SER A 113 15.89 1.05 1.92
CA SER A 113 16.15 -0.17 1.17
C SER A 113 14.85 -0.89 0.80
N SER A 114 13.91 -1.02 1.75
CA SER A 114 12.58 -1.59 1.50
C SER A 114 11.80 -0.77 0.47
N ALA A 115 11.82 0.56 0.56
CA ALA A 115 11.18 1.47 -0.38
C ALA A 115 11.73 1.32 -1.82
N ILE A 116 13.05 1.28 -1.98
CA ILE A 116 13.69 1.10 -3.29
C ILE A 116 13.31 -0.26 -3.89
N LEU A 117 13.42 -1.34 -3.11
CA LEU A 117 13.09 -2.69 -3.57
C LEU A 117 11.61 -2.79 -3.96
N PHE A 118 10.73 -2.18 -3.18
CA PHE A 118 9.29 -2.15 -3.46
C PHE A 118 8.96 -1.34 -4.71
N GLY A 119 9.61 -0.19 -4.91
CA GLY A 119 9.45 0.62 -6.12
C GLY A 119 9.92 -0.10 -7.39
N VAL A 120 11.08 -0.77 -7.32
CA VAL A 120 11.62 -1.58 -8.42
C VAL A 120 10.74 -2.79 -8.71
N TYR A 121 10.23 -3.46 -7.67
CA TYR A 121 9.29 -4.58 -7.83
C TYR A 121 8.09 -4.20 -8.69
N HIS A 122 7.59 -2.96 -8.58
CA HIS A 122 6.46 -2.47 -9.36
C HIS A 122 6.75 -2.28 -10.85
N TRP A 123 8.02 -2.18 -11.27
CA TRP A 123 8.33 -2.26 -12.70
C TRP A 123 8.04 -3.64 -13.28
N PHE A 124 8.24 -4.69 -12.49
CA PHE A 124 7.96 -6.06 -12.90
C PHE A 124 6.48 -6.37 -12.79
N SER A 125 5.85 -6.05 -11.65
CA SER A 125 4.45 -6.39 -11.42
C SER A 125 3.49 -5.63 -12.33
N TYR A 126 3.80 -4.39 -12.70
CA TYR A 126 3.00 -3.59 -13.64
C TYR A 126 3.47 -3.68 -15.09
N GLY A 127 4.52 -4.46 -15.40
CA GLY A 127 5.01 -4.62 -16.76
C GLY A 127 5.53 -3.32 -17.39
N MET A 128 6.23 -2.49 -16.61
CA MET A 128 6.63 -1.13 -17.03
C MET A 128 7.79 -1.10 -18.04
N PHE A 129 8.48 -2.22 -18.27
CA PHE A 129 9.58 -2.28 -19.23
C PHE A 129 9.06 -2.01 -20.65
N GLY A 130 9.60 -0.96 -21.28
CA GLY A 130 9.15 -0.50 -22.60
C GLY A 130 8.17 0.69 -22.57
N ALA A 131 7.65 1.07 -21.39
CA ALA A 131 6.76 2.23 -21.24
C ALA A 131 7.49 3.59 -21.33
N GLY A 132 8.83 3.59 -21.35
CA GLY A 132 9.68 4.78 -21.35
C GLY A 132 10.12 5.23 -19.97
N LEU A 133 11.15 6.10 -19.92
CA LEU A 133 11.81 6.48 -18.66
C LEU A 133 10.88 7.22 -17.70
N ILE A 134 10.05 8.14 -18.21
CA ILE A 134 9.19 8.99 -17.36
C ILE A 134 8.14 8.17 -16.60
N PRO A 135 7.32 7.29 -17.23
CA PRO A 135 6.39 6.44 -16.49
C PRO A 135 7.06 5.47 -15.53
N MET A 136 8.24 4.93 -15.87
CA MET A 136 9.00 4.05 -14.98
C MET A 136 9.46 4.81 -13.72
N VAL A 137 10.02 6.01 -13.87
CA VAL A 137 10.42 6.86 -12.73
C VAL A 137 9.20 7.26 -11.90
N TYR A 138 8.09 7.61 -12.54
CA TYR A 138 6.82 7.91 -11.87
C TYR A 138 6.37 6.74 -10.97
N ILE A 139 6.24 5.54 -11.53
CA ILE A 139 5.84 4.35 -10.76
C ILE A 139 6.82 4.05 -9.63
N PHE A 140 8.12 4.12 -9.89
CA PHE A 140 9.15 3.89 -8.87
C PHE A 140 9.00 4.87 -7.69
N VAL A 141 8.81 6.16 -7.97
CA VAL A 141 8.69 7.19 -6.94
C VAL A 141 7.40 7.02 -6.14
N ILE A 142 6.24 6.91 -6.78
CA ILE A 142 4.97 6.85 -6.05
C ILE A 142 4.88 5.59 -5.20
N THR A 143 5.24 4.43 -5.75
CA THR A 143 5.16 3.15 -5.03
C THR A 143 6.27 3.04 -3.99
N GLY A 144 7.48 3.51 -4.30
CA GLY A 144 8.59 3.55 -3.35
C GLY A 144 8.28 4.44 -2.14
N VAL A 145 7.69 5.63 -2.34
CA VAL A 145 7.28 6.51 -1.24
C VAL A 145 6.16 5.87 -0.41
N SER A 146 5.15 5.25 -1.03
CA SER A 146 4.15 4.44 -0.31
C SER A 146 4.81 3.35 0.53
N GLY A 147 5.78 2.64 -0.05
CA GLY A 147 6.51 1.58 0.63
C GLY A 147 7.34 2.09 1.80
N ALA A 148 7.93 3.28 1.70
CA ALA A 148 8.64 3.94 2.79
C ALA A 148 7.69 4.25 3.96
N VAL A 149 6.50 4.77 3.67
CA VAL A 149 5.49 5.12 4.69
C VAL A 149 4.94 3.86 5.38
N TRP A 150 4.73 2.78 4.64
CA TRP A 150 4.31 1.50 5.21
C TRP A 150 5.41 0.88 6.08
N ALA A 151 6.67 0.91 5.64
CA ALA A 151 7.80 0.49 6.47
C ALA A 151 7.94 1.36 7.73
N TYR A 152 7.73 2.67 7.62
CA TYR A 152 7.67 3.58 8.78
C TYR A 152 6.54 3.20 9.75
N SER A 153 5.36 2.84 9.23
CA SER A 153 4.25 2.37 10.07
C SER A 153 4.60 1.12 10.86
N TYR A 154 5.34 0.17 10.27
CA TYR A 154 5.85 -1.01 10.98
C TYR A 154 6.73 -0.63 12.18
N PHE A 155 7.66 0.30 12.02
CA PHE A 155 8.51 0.76 13.13
C PHE A 155 7.75 1.55 14.20
N LYS A 156 6.59 2.10 13.87
CA LYS A 156 5.73 2.82 14.83
C LYS A 156 4.81 1.90 15.62
N THR A 157 4.35 0.80 15.02
CA THR A 157 3.42 -0.14 15.64
C THR A 157 4.07 -1.43 16.15
N ASN A 158 5.33 -1.67 15.77
CA ASN A 158 6.01 -2.96 15.87
C ASN A 158 5.19 -4.10 15.25
N SER A 159 4.47 -3.82 14.16
CA SER A 159 3.57 -4.77 13.50
C SER A 159 3.29 -4.41 12.05
N ILE A 160 3.11 -5.44 11.22
CA ILE A 160 2.74 -5.25 9.81
C ILE A 160 1.26 -4.86 9.61
N PHE A 161 0.39 -5.00 10.61
CA PHE A 161 -1.06 -4.95 10.39
C PHE A 161 -1.60 -3.56 10.03
N LEU A 162 -0.99 -2.48 10.54
CA LEU A 162 -1.37 -1.12 10.12
C LEU A 162 -1.05 -0.90 8.64
N ALA A 163 0.16 -1.25 8.20
CA ALA A 163 0.57 -1.22 6.79
C ALA A 163 -0.36 -2.07 5.93
N LEU A 164 -0.68 -3.28 6.38
CA LEU A 164 -1.56 -4.19 5.67
C LEU A 164 -2.97 -3.61 5.50
N GLY A 165 -3.51 -2.96 6.53
CA GLY A 165 -4.80 -2.26 6.45
C GLY A 165 -4.76 -1.12 5.42
N LEU A 166 -3.72 -0.28 5.48
CA LEU A 166 -3.50 0.81 4.53
C LEU A 166 -3.38 0.29 3.08
N HIS A 167 -2.68 -0.81 2.87
CA HIS A 167 -2.48 -1.40 1.56
C HIS A 167 -3.77 -2.02 1.01
N VAL A 168 -4.49 -2.82 1.82
CA VAL A 168 -5.75 -3.45 1.42
C VAL A 168 -6.82 -2.40 1.10
N GLY A 169 -6.96 -1.38 1.96
CA GLY A 169 -7.94 -0.31 1.74
C GLY A 169 -7.69 0.46 0.45
N TRP A 170 -6.42 0.81 0.16
CA TRP A 170 -6.04 1.48 -1.08
C TRP A 170 -6.46 0.66 -2.32
N ASN A 171 -6.08 -0.61 -2.37
CA ASN A 171 -6.36 -1.48 -3.51
C ASN A 171 -7.86 -1.76 -3.67
N PHE A 172 -8.55 -2.04 -2.55
CA PHE A 172 -9.96 -2.37 -2.55
C PHE A 172 -10.82 -1.20 -3.03
N ILE A 173 -10.66 0.00 -2.45
CA ILE A 173 -11.41 1.18 -2.90
C ILE A 173 -11.10 1.51 -4.35
N SER A 174 -9.82 1.44 -4.77
CA SER A 174 -9.45 1.67 -6.17
C SER A 174 -10.18 0.71 -7.11
N THR A 175 -10.36 -0.55 -6.73
CA THR A 175 -11.06 -1.56 -7.54
C THR A 175 -12.58 -1.31 -7.67
N LEU A 176 -13.20 -0.58 -6.74
CA LEU A 176 -14.63 -0.29 -6.82
C LEU A 176 -14.96 0.76 -7.89
N PHE A 177 -14.00 1.62 -8.23
CA PHE A 177 -14.21 2.78 -9.12
C PHE A 177 -13.28 2.78 -10.34
N LEU A 178 -12.00 2.44 -10.16
CA LEU A 178 -10.98 2.56 -11.20
C LEU A 178 -10.78 1.22 -11.93
N ASP A 179 -10.45 1.31 -13.22
CA ASP A 179 -10.00 0.14 -13.98
C ASP A 179 -8.67 -0.37 -13.41
N ASN A 180 -8.68 -1.64 -13.01
CA ASN A 180 -7.60 -2.32 -12.32
C ASN A 180 -7.66 -3.80 -12.67
N GLN A 181 -6.51 -4.47 -12.60
CA GLN A 181 -6.41 -5.91 -12.81
C GLN A 181 -6.04 -6.62 -11.50
N PRO A 182 -6.65 -7.78 -11.18
CA PRO A 182 -7.62 -8.54 -11.97
C PRO A 182 -9.09 -8.12 -11.75
N TYR A 183 -9.33 -7.14 -10.87
CA TYR A 183 -10.64 -6.57 -10.59
C TYR A 183 -10.57 -5.06 -10.76
N GLY A 184 -11.61 -4.45 -11.36
CA GLY A 184 -11.75 -3.01 -11.53
C GLY A 184 -13.20 -2.64 -11.81
N GLU A 185 -13.54 -1.37 -11.60
CA GLU A 185 -14.86 -0.81 -11.89
C GLU A 185 -16.04 -1.62 -11.33
N LEU A 186 -15.92 -2.18 -10.13
CA LEU A 186 -16.93 -3.12 -9.60
C LEU A 186 -18.24 -2.46 -9.19
N LEU A 187 -18.23 -1.18 -8.85
CA LEU A 187 -19.44 -0.40 -8.52
C LEU A 187 -19.74 0.62 -9.61
N PHE A 188 -18.74 1.41 -9.99
CA PHE A 188 -18.87 2.44 -11.00
C PHE A 188 -17.90 2.18 -12.14
N GLN A 189 -18.35 2.50 -13.34
CA GLN A 189 -17.54 2.53 -14.55
C GLN A 189 -17.31 3.98 -14.96
N GLN A 190 -16.09 4.29 -15.37
CA GLN A 190 -15.77 5.59 -15.93
C GLN A 190 -16.25 5.66 -17.39
N ILE A 191 -17.13 6.60 -17.72
CA ILE A 191 -17.67 6.76 -19.08
C ILE A 191 -16.85 7.76 -19.88
N SER A 192 -16.54 8.89 -19.25
CA SER A 192 -15.81 9.97 -19.89
C SER A 192 -15.03 10.77 -18.85
N LEU A 193 -13.99 11.47 -19.30
CA LEU A 193 -13.33 12.52 -18.56
C LEU A 193 -12.82 13.58 -19.53
N ILE A 194 -12.61 14.79 -19.02
CA ILE A 194 -11.97 15.89 -19.73
C ILE A 194 -10.50 15.90 -19.33
N PRO A 195 -9.57 15.51 -20.22
CA PRO A 195 -8.16 15.45 -19.88
C PRO A 195 -7.58 16.87 -19.72
N ILE A 196 -6.60 17.01 -18.81
CA ILE A 196 -5.82 18.23 -18.68
C ILE A 196 -4.94 18.36 -19.93
N SER A 197 -5.25 19.31 -20.82
CA SER A 197 -4.60 19.47 -22.12
C SER A 197 -3.14 19.95 -22.04
N ASN A 198 -2.76 20.62 -20.95
CA ASN A 198 -1.39 21.05 -20.73
C ASN A 198 -0.58 19.93 -20.06
N ASP A 199 0.43 19.41 -20.77
CA ASP A 199 1.25 18.29 -20.31
C ASP A 199 1.94 18.53 -18.95
N TRP A 200 2.41 19.76 -18.71
CA TRP A 200 3.06 20.10 -17.43
C TRP A 200 2.06 20.12 -16.28
N LEU A 201 0.88 20.69 -16.47
CA LEU A 201 -0.19 20.67 -15.46
C LEU A 201 -0.70 19.24 -15.22
N ASN A 202 -0.86 18.44 -16.27
CA ASN A 202 -1.24 17.04 -16.13
C ASN A 202 -0.16 16.26 -15.36
N PHE A 203 1.12 16.44 -15.69
CA PHE A 203 2.22 15.82 -14.95
C PHE A 203 2.20 16.19 -13.47
N ILE A 204 2.07 17.48 -13.14
CA ILE A 204 1.98 17.95 -11.74
C ILE A 204 0.76 17.35 -11.05
N PHE A 205 -0.39 17.31 -11.72
CA PHE A 205 -1.61 16.72 -11.19
C PHE A 205 -1.43 15.23 -10.87
N GLN A 206 -0.93 14.43 -11.81
CA GLN A 206 -0.70 13.00 -11.62
C GLN A 206 0.33 12.73 -10.51
N PHE A 207 1.42 13.50 -10.47
CA PHE A 207 2.45 13.36 -9.45
C PHE A 207 1.93 13.70 -8.06
N THR A 208 1.14 14.78 -7.95
CA THR A 208 0.50 15.19 -6.70
C THR A 208 -0.51 14.14 -6.25
N LYS A 209 -1.37 13.66 -7.15
CA LYS A 209 -2.33 12.58 -6.89
C LYS A 209 -1.63 11.31 -6.41
N GLY A 210 -0.53 10.93 -7.03
CA GLY A 210 0.23 9.72 -6.68
C GLY A 210 0.96 9.81 -5.33
N LEU A 211 1.44 10.99 -4.94
CA LEU A 211 2.18 11.18 -3.68
C LEU A 211 1.32 11.61 -2.50
N ALA A 212 0.21 12.31 -2.73
CA ALA A 212 -0.67 12.80 -1.68
C ALA A 212 -1.10 11.72 -0.67
N PRO A 213 -1.55 10.51 -1.06
CA PRO A 213 -1.95 9.48 -0.11
C PRO A 213 -0.82 9.11 0.85
N SER A 214 0.40 8.98 0.34
CA SER A 214 1.57 8.60 1.14
C SER A 214 1.99 9.71 2.09
N ILE A 215 1.99 10.96 1.63
CA ILE A 215 2.28 12.14 2.49
C ILE A 215 1.24 12.25 3.61
N ILE A 216 -0.04 12.16 3.27
CA ILE A 216 -1.16 12.22 4.23
C ILE A 216 -1.04 11.07 5.24
N THR A 217 -0.76 9.85 4.77
CA THR A 217 -0.57 8.67 5.61
C THR A 217 0.63 8.80 6.53
N TYR A 218 1.74 9.38 6.07
CA TYR A 218 2.90 9.63 6.91
C TYR A 218 2.54 10.51 8.11
N PHE A 219 1.82 11.62 7.89
CA PHE A 219 1.37 12.48 8.97
C PHE A 219 0.39 11.78 9.89
N PHE A 220 -0.59 11.05 9.35
CA PHE A 220 -1.52 10.24 10.15
C PHE A 220 -0.79 9.28 11.10
N VAL A 221 0.12 8.46 10.57
CA VAL A 221 0.91 7.52 11.38
C VAL A 221 1.78 8.28 12.38
N ARG A 222 2.40 9.39 11.96
CA ARG A 222 3.23 10.20 12.85
C ARG A 222 2.43 10.74 14.02
N TYR A 223 1.26 11.31 13.81
CA TYR A 223 0.43 11.89 14.88
C TYR A 223 -0.19 10.82 15.77
N LEU A 224 -0.74 9.76 15.18
CA LEU A 224 -1.38 8.66 15.92
C LEU A 224 -0.41 7.96 16.89
N TYR A 225 0.89 7.92 16.55
CA TYR A 225 1.93 7.25 17.34
C TYR A 225 3.06 8.20 17.80
N ASN A 226 2.78 9.51 17.96
CA ASN A 226 3.74 10.48 18.51
C ASN A 226 3.64 10.70 20.01
N GLU A 227 2.56 10.28 20.68
CA GLU A 227 2.30 10.69 22.07
C GLU A 227 2.95 9.81 23.17
N ASN A 228 3.54 8.66 22.85
CA ASN A 228 4.12 7.78 23.87
C ASN A 228 5.63 7.97 24.09
N ARG A 229 6.13 9.22 24.13
CA ARG A 229 7.57 9.48 24.37
C ARG A 229 7.89 10.56 25.40
N ASN A 230 6.89 10.99 26.17
CA ASN A 230 7.08 11.92 27.30
C ASN A 230 6.76 11.30 28.67
N GLU A 231 6.58 9.99 28.76
CA GLU A 231 6.44 9.28 30.03
C GLU A 231 7.38 8.06 30.03
N GLU A 232 8.65 8.30 30.35
CA GLU A 232 9.59 7.39 31.03
C GLU A 232 10.91 8.14 31.33
#